data_AF-D3S8P3-F1
#
_entry.id   AF-D3S8P3-F1
#
_cell.length_a   1.000
_cell.length_b   1.000
_cell.length_c   1.000
_cell.angle_alpha   90.00
_cell.angle_beta   90.00
_cell.angle_gamma   90.00
#
_symmetry.space_group_name_H-M   'P 1'
#
loop_
_entity.id
_entity.type
_entity.pdbx_description
1 polymer ?
#
loop_
_entity_poly.entity_id
_entity_poly.type
_entity_poly.pdbx_seq_one_letter_code
_entity_poly.pdbx_strand_id
1 'polypeptide(L)'
;MNWQDPLVKKFLYVIIAMIILCPLGILLVWNYGDAWGEWDPSELAEKVGEDKVSGLLHLADIWSYAPLPDYDIPGWDDKLHASIGYIISAIVGVILCVGSYYALVKIVNPKASTG
;
A
#
# COMPACT_ATOMS: atom_id res chain seq x y z
N MET A 1 -7.09 -6.72 29.97
CA MET A 1 -5.71 -7.09 29.59
C MET A 1 -4.80 -6.81 30.77
N ASN A 2 -4.13 -7.83 31.31
CA ASN A 2 -3.31 -7.67 32.51
C ASN A 2 -1.89 -7.22 32.11
N TRP A 3 -1.66 -5.90 32.11
CA TRP A 3 -0.38 -5.29 31.72
C TRP A 3 0.79 -5.64 32.65
N GLN A 4 0.51 -6.21 33.82
CA GLN A 4 1.53 -6.65 34.77
C GLN A 4 2.01 -8.08 34.52
N ASP A 5 1.31 -8.85 33.69
CA ASP A 5 1.69 -10.20 33.30
C ASP A 5 3.06 -10.20 32.59
N PRO A 6 4.04 -11.00 33.06
CA PRO A 6 5.35 -11.12 32.42
C PRO A 6 5.30 -11.49 30.93
N LEU A 7 4.33 -12.29 30.51
CA LEU A 7 4.16 -12.69 29.11
C LEU A 7 3.69 -11.50 28.25
N VAL A 8 2.72 -10.74 28.74
CA VAL A 8 2.24 -9.50 28.06
C VAL A 8 3.38 -8.50 27.92
N LYS A 9 4.22 -8.33 28.95
CA LYS A 9 5.40 -7.43 28.89
C LYS A 9 6.43 -7.89 27.87
N LYS A 10 6.72 -9.20 27.79
CA LYS A 10 7.64 -9.76 26.77
C LYS A 10 7.11 -9.52 25.36
N PHE A 11 5.83 -9.79 25.12
CA PHE A 11 5.19 -9.51 23.83
C PHE A 11 5.25 -8.02 23.48
N LEU A 12 5.03 -7.13 24.46
CA LEU A 12 5.12 -5.69 24.24
C LEU A 12 6.53 -5.26 23.81
N TYR A 13 7.59 -5.81 24.42
CA TYR A 13 8.95 -5.52 23.98
C TYR A 13 9.22 -6.00 22.56
N VAL A 14 8.71 -7.17 22.18
CA VAL A 14 8.82 -7.68 20.80
C VAL A 14 8.08 -6.76 19.83
N ILE A 15 6.86 -6.34 20.16
CA ILE A 15 6.07 -5.43 19.33
C ILE A 15 6.79 -4.08 19.17
N ILE A 16 7.32 -3.52 20.26
CA ILE A 16 8.09 -2.26 20.20
C ILE A 16 9.32 -2.44 19.31
N ALA A 17 10.05 -3.55 19.46
CA ALA A 17 11.19 -3.85 18.59
C ALA A 17 10.75 -3.94 17.12
N MET A 18 9.63 -4.59 16.82
CA MET A 18 9.10 -4.67 15.45
C MET A 18 8.65 -3.32 14.89
N ILE A 19 8.01 -2.47 15.70
CA ILE A 19 7.62 -1.11 15.30
C ILE A 19 8.84 -0.28 14.91
N ILE A 20 9.98 -0.48 15.58
CA ILE A 20 11.23 0.22 15.25
C ILE A 20 11.91 -0.42 14.03
N LEU A 21 11.96 -1.75 13.95
CA LEU A 21 12.64 -2.48 12.88
C LEU A 21 11.94 -2.36 11.52
N CYS A 22 10.61 -2.27 11.51
CA CYS A 22 9.80 -2.19 10.28
C CYS A 22 10.13 -0.95 9.42
N PRO A 23 10.11 0.30 9.93
CA PRO A 23 10.53 1.46 9.14
C PRO A 23 12.04 1.47 8.87
N LEU A 24 12.85 0.82 9.72
CA LEU A 24 14.30 0.76 9.53
C LEU A 24 14.69 0.08 8.22
N GLY A 25 13.94 -0.95 7.79
CA GLY A 25 14.17 -1.65 6.53
C GLY A 25 14.14 -0.72 5.33
N ILE A 26 13.09 0.11 5.22
CA ILE A 26 12.93 1.10 4.15
C ILE A 26 13.96 2.23 4.29
N LEU A 27 14.19 2.72 5.51
CA LEU A 27 15.15 3.81 5.75
C LEU A 27 16.59 3.44 5.37
N LEU A 28 16.98 2.18 5.54
CA LEU A 28 18.33 1.70 5.17
C LEU A 28 18.54 1.64 3.66
N VAL A 29 17.48 1.44 2.87
CA VAL A 29 17.55 1.30 1.41
C VAL A 29 16.99 2.49 0.64
N TRP A 30 16.55 3.56 1.32
CA TRP A 30 15.85 4.71 0.75
C TRP A 30 16.46 5.33 -0.53
N ASN A 31 17.77 5.17 -0.77
CA ASN A 31 18.46 5.63 -1.99
C ASN A 31 19.16 4.52 -2.78
N TYR A 32 18.97 3.25 -2.41
CA TYR A 32 19.70 2.11 -2.96
C TYR A 32 18.79 1.05 -3.62
N GLY A 33 17.48 1.26 -3.60
CA GLY A 33 16.47 0.38 -4.20
C GLY A 33 15.37 0.02 -3.21
N ASP A 34 14.63 -1.04 -3.52
CA ASP A 34 13.48 -1.45 -2.73
C ASP A 34 13.85 -2.25 -1.48
N ALA A 35 13.00 -2.14 -0.46
CA ALA A 35 13.15 -2.89 0.77
C ALA A 35 12.94 -4.39 0.53
N TRP A 36 13.53 -5.21 1.40
CA TRP A 36 13.35 -6.65 1.31
C TRP A 36 11.86 -7.01 1.42
N GLY A 37 11.31 -7.62 0.37
CA GLY A 37 9.89 -7.99 0.28
C GLY A 37 8.99 -7.00 -0.45
N GLU A 38 9.50 -5.81 -0.80
CA GLU A 38 8.76 -4.75 -1.51
C GLU A 38 9.15 -4.67 -3.00
N TRP A 39 9.61 -5.77 -3.58
CA TRP A 39 10.04 -5.80 -4.99
C TRP A 39 8.87 -5.94 -5.95
N ASP A 40 8.99 -5.29 -7.10
CA ASP A 40 8.09 -5.51 -8.22
C ASP A 40 8.18 -6.93 -8.79
N PRO A 41 7.12 -7.43 -9.47
CA PRO A 41 7.10 -8.76 -10.06
C PRO A 41 8.28 -9.08 -10.98
N SER A 42 8.73 -8.09 -11.77
CA SER A 42 9.90 -8.20 -12.66
C SER A 42 11.21 -8.33 -11.86
N GLU A 43 11.41 -7.49 -10.86
CA GLU A 43 12.60 -7.55 -10.00
C GLU A 43 12.68 -8.86 -9.22
N LEU A 44 11.53 -9.36 -8.76
CA LEU A 44 11.47 -10.66 -8.11
C LEU A 44 11.85 -11.78 -9.10
N ALA A 45 11.37 -11.69 -10.33
CA ALA A 45 11.70 -12.65 -11.39
C ALA A 45 13.21 -12.71 -11.67
N GLU A 46 13.88 -11.57 -11.70
CA GLU A 46 15.35 -11.50 -11.85
C GLU A 46 16.08 -12.19 -10.70
N LYS A 47 15.56 -12.08 -9.46
CA LYS A 47 16.20 -12.65 -8.26
C LYS A 47 15.98 -14.16 -8.11
N VAL A 48 14.78 -14.65 -8.41
CA VAL A 48 14.40 -16.06 -8.11
C VAL A 48 14.23 -16.95 -9.36
N GLY A 49 14.18 -16.33 -10.54
CA GLY A 49 13.93 -16.94 -11.84
C GLY A 49 12.48 -16.79 -12.29
N GLU A 50 12.28 -16.32 -13.53
CA GLU A 50 10.96 -16.11 -14.17
C GLU A 50 10.05 -17.33 -14.09
N ASP A 51 10.59 -18.54 -14.30
CA ASP A 51 9.81 -19.79 -14.27
C ASP A 51 9.04 -19.97 -12.96
N LYS A 52 9.60 -19.49 -11.85
CA LYS A 52 9.00 -19.61 -10.51
C LYS A 52 7.94 -18.56 -10.21
N VAL A 53 7.90 -17.47 -10.99
CA VAL A 53 6.99 -16.33 -10.79
C VAL A 53 6.11 -16.03 -12.01
N SER A 54 6.10 -16.92 -13.00
CA SER A 54 5.32 -16.80 -14.24
C SER A 54 3.84 -16.49 -14.01
N GLY A 55 3.22 -17.11 -12.99
CA GLY A 55 1.85 -16.80 -12.59
C GLY A 55 1.68 -15.38 -12.05
N LEU A 56 2.63 -14.89 -11.25
CA LEU A 56 2.62 -13.51 -10.73
C LEU A 56 2.77 -12.50 -11.87
N LEU A 57 3.70 -12.74 -12.80
CA LEU A 57 3.90 -11.88 -13.97
C LEU A 57 2.63 -11.82 -14.83
N HIS A 58 2.00 -12.97 -15.09
CA HIS A 58 0.75 -13.01 -15.83
C HIS A 58 -0.38 -12.23 -15.16
N LEU A 59 -0.50 -12.33 -13.82
CA LEU A 59 -1.51 -11.60 -13.06
C LEU A 59 -1.24 -10.09 -13.01
N ALA A 60 0.03 -9.68 -12.95
CA ALA A 60 0.43 -8.28 -12.95
C ALA A 60 -0.03 -7.57 -14.23
N ASP A 61 0.00 -8.26 -15.37
CA ASP A 61 -0.38 -7.70 -16.67
C ASP A 61 -1.90 -7.71 -16.96
N ILE A 62 -2.74 -8.28 -16.07
CA ILE A 62 -4.20 -8.37 -16.33
C ILE A 62 -4.84 -6.98 -16.44
N TRP A 63 -4.33 -6.00 -15.70
CA TRP A 63 -4.90 -4.66 -15.66
C TRP A 63 -3.83 -3.60 -15.96
N SER A 64 -3.54 -3.39 -17.25
CA SER A 64 -2.60 -2.35 -17.70
C SER A 64 -3.24 -0.97 -17.88
N TYR A 65 -4.55 -0.82 -17.64
CA TYR A 65 -5.31 0.41 -17.88
C TYR A 65 -5.53 1.23 -16.61
N ALA A 66 -4.64 1.12 -15.63
CA ALA A 66 -4.69 1.97 -14.44
C ALA A 66 -4.62 3.45 -14.87
N PRO A 67 -5.58 4.31 -14.49
CA PRO A 67 -5.60 5.72 -14.92
C PRO A 67 -4.40 6.54 -14.41
N LEU A 68 -3.80 6.13 -13.29
CA LEU A 68 -2.62 6.73 -12.67
C LEU A 68 -1.74 5.59 -12.13
N PRO A 69 -0.93 4.93 -12.97
CA PRO A 69 0.03 3.93 -12.50
C PRO A 69 0.99 4.60 -11.51
N ASP A 70 1.33 3.88 -10.44
CA ASP A 70 2.24 4.33 -9.38
C ASP A 70 1.89 5.65 -8.71
N TYR A 71 0.63 6.09 -8.89
CA TYR A 71 0.13 7.39 -8.43
C TYR A 71 0.89 8.59 -9.01
N ASP A 72 1.58 8.37 -10.13
CA ASP A 72 2.39 9.39 -10.78
C ASP A 72 1.58 10.25 -11.75
N ILE A 73 1.95 11.53 -11.84
CA ILE A 73 1.31 12.49 -12.73
C ILE A 73 2.29 12.77 -13.86
N PRO A 74 1.93 12.55 -15.14
CA PRO A 74 2.84 12.78 -16.25
C PRO A 74 3.47 14.18 -16.22
N GLY A 75 4.80 14.23 -16.18
CA GLY A 75 5.58 15.46 -16.09
C GLY A 75 5.95 15.92 -14.67
N TRP A 76 5.67 15.10 -13.65
CA TRP A 76 6.01 15.35 -12.23
C TRP A 76 7.14 14.43 -11.74
N ASP A 77 8.23 14.35 -12.52
CA ASP A 77 9.31 13.37 -12.32
C ASP A 77 10.19 13.61 -11.07
N ASP A 78 10.11 14.79 -10.44
CA ASP A 78 10.91 15.10 -9.26
C ASP A 78 10.22 14.71 -7.94
N LYS A 79 11.04 14.33 -6.95
CA LYS A 79 10.59 13.68 -5.71
C LYS A 79 9.50 14.46 -4.96
N LEU A 80 9.54 15.79 -5.04
CA LEU A 80 8.57 16.64 -4.37
C LEU A 80 7.22 16.59 -5.10
N HIS A 81 7.22 16.72 -6.43
CA HIS A 81 5.99 16.60 -7.21
C HIS A 81 5.40 15.18 -7.15
N ALA A 82 6.22 14.13 -7.23
CA ALA A 82 5.76 12.75 -7.02
C ALA A 82 5.04 12.56 -5.68
N SER A 83 5.59 13.13 -4.60
CA SER A 83 4.95 13.10 -3.26
C SER A 83 3.60 13.84 -3.24
N ILE A 84 3.47 14.94 -3.98
CA ILE A 84 2.22 15.67 -4.12
C ILE A 84 1.22 14.85 -4.93
N GLY A 85 1.66 14.23 -6.03
CA GLY A 85 0.83 13.34 -6.86
C GLY A 85 0.23 12.19 -6.03
N TYR A 86 1.06 11.58 -5.18
CA TYR A 86 0.63 10.56 -4.22
C TYR A 86 -0.46 11.07 -3.25
N ILE A 87 -0.29 12.27 -2.68
CA ILE A 87 -1.30 12.87 -1.79
C ILE A 87 -2.60 13.17 -2.53
N ILE A 88 -2.52 13.71 -3.76
CA ILE A 88 -3.70 13.98 -4.59
C ILE A 88 -4.44 12.67 -4.88
N SER A 89 -3.71 11.62 -5.27
CA SER A 89 -4.28 10.30 -5.50
C SER A 89 -4.98 9.76 -4.26
N ALA A 90 -4.38 9.90 -3.07
CA ALA A 90 -5.00 9.49 -1.81
C ALA A 90 -6.32 10.23 -1.54
N ILE A 91 -6.36 11.54 -1.79
CA ILE A 91 -7.59 12.35 -1.65
C ILE A 91 -8.67 11.85 -2.62
N VAL A 92 -8.32 11.64 -3.89
CA VAL A 92 -9.24 11.12 -4.91
C VAL A 92 -9.76 9.74 -4.51
N GLY A 93 -8.88 8.84 -4.08
CA GLY A 93 -9.23 7.50 -3.61
C GLY A 93 -10.22 7.54 -2.44
N VAL A 94 -9.99 8.39 -1.44
CA VAL A 94 -10.90 8.57 -0.30
C VAL A 94 -12.27 9.06 -0.76
N ILE A 95 -12.32 10.06 -1.65
CA ILE A 95 -13.59 10.60 -2.18
C ILE A 95 -14.37 9.51 -2.93
N LEU A 96 -13.69 8.70 -3.75
CA LEU A 96 -14.31 7.60 -4.49
C LEU A 96 -14.83 6.51 -3.55
N CYS A 97 -14.06 6.13 -2.53
CA CYS A 97 -14.49 5.14 -1.54
C CYS A 97 -15.72 5.61 -0.74
N VAL A 98 -15.68 6.84 -0.23
CA VAL A 98 -16.80 7.41 0.53
C VAL A 98 -18.02 7.60 -0.37
N GLY A 99 -17.84 8.15 -1.57
CA GLY A 99 -18.91 8.35 -2.55
C GLY A 99 -19.58 7.06 -2.99
N SER A 100 -18.79 6.02 -3.31
CA SER A 100 -19.30 4.70 -3.68
C SER A 100 -20.04 4.03 -2.52
N TYR A 101 -19.51 4.11 -1.30
CA TYR A 101 -20.20 3.65 -0.10
C TYR A 101 -21.57 4.32 0.07
N TYR A 102 -21.64 5.66 0.02
CA TYR A 102 -22.90 6.38 0.14
C TYR A 102 -23.88 6.05 -0.99
N ALA A 103 -23.39 5.92 -2.23
CA ALA A 103 -24.21 5.52 -3.37
C ALA A 103 -24.81 4.12 -3.16
N LEU A 104 -24.00 3.15 -2.71
CA LEU A 104 -24.46 1.80 -2.39
C LEU A 104 -25.51 1.80 -1.27
N VAL A 105 -25.26 2.53 -0.18
CA VAL A 105 -26.23 2.65 0.92
C VAL A 105 -27.54 3.26 0.44
N LYS A 106 -27.49 4.29 -0.40
CA LYS A 106 -28.70 4.93 -0.96
C LYS A 106 -29.47 3.98 -1.87
N ILE A 107 -28.79 3.16 -2.67
CA ILE A 107 -29.41 2.17 -3.55
C ILE A 107 -30.07 1.05 -2.72
N VAL A 108 -29.37 0.57 -1.68
CA VAL A 108 -29.84 -0.56 -0.86
C VAL A 108 -30.90 -0.13 0.17
N ASN A 109 -30.81 1.08 0.72
CA ASN A 109 -31.76 1.61 1.70
C ASN A 109 -32.11 3.08 1.41
N PRO A 110 -33.04 3.34 0.48
CA PRO A 110 -33.42 4.69 0.06
C PRO A 110 -34.03 5.54 1.18
N LYS A 111 -34.55 4.92 2.24
CA LYS A 111 -35.22 5.58 3.37
C LYS A 111 -34.26 6.02 4.48
N ALA A 112 -33.02 5.51 4.51
CA ALA A 112 -32.05 5.84 5.55
C ALA A 112 -31.36 7.21 5.35
N SER A 113 -31.41 7.80 4.15
CA SER A 113 -30.74 9.07 3.84
C SER A 113 -31.66 10.30 3.85
N THR A 114 -32.89 10.17 4.37
CA THR A 114 -33.91 11.24 4.39
C THR A 114 -34.34 11.66 5.80
N GLY A 115 -33.54 11.31 6.82
CA GLY A 115 -33.71 11.76 8.21
C GLY A 115 -32.73 12.85 8.59
#